data_AF-A0A9E2UEW7-F1
#
_entry.id   AF-A0A9E2UEW7-F1
#
_cell.length_a   1.000
_cell.length_b   1.000
_cell.length_c   1.000
_cell.angle_alpha   90.00
_cell.angle_beta   90.00
_cell.angle_gamma   90.00
#
_symmetry.space_group_name_H-M   'P 1'
#
loop_
_entity.id
_entity.type
_entity.pdbx_description
1 polymer ?
#
loop_
_entity_poly.entity_id
_entity_poly.type
_entity_poly.pdbx_seq_one_letter_code
_entity_poly.pdbx_strand_id
1 'polypeptide(L)'
;MTPSASDIATLRDYAMRLIDDNVPFQRGDAKYKEIVETTGWRKTPDNPGTTCGFLCHWLMWKLGVGDPDILNWTDTSRGTKWKVGENISKIWNRGDRPFVQITMPYAKPSKQNPLTNMLELGASMGIGGPQPGDSIFIREPGGSPGSEHVFVFLRSRKTVNGLEWDTAEAGQEHGTDAKLKVRTVQLSGNIRGYTKISGNDPIRNIIGWLDLSRVDYDAAGLQNALKAAAAVTV
;
A
#
# COMPACT_ATOMS: atom_id res chain seq x y z
N MET A 1 5.10 -2.50 -18.03
CA MET A 1 4.25 -1.68 -18.92
C MET A 1 3.31 -0.85 -18.07
N THR A 2 3.02 0.39 -18.47
CA THR A 2 2.09 1.27 -17.76
C THR A 2 0.67 1.14 -18.35
N PRO A 3 -0.37 0.83 -17.54
CA PRO A 3 -1.74 0.72 -18.05
C PRO A 3 -2.32 2.08 -18.45
N SER A 4 -3.36 2.06 -19.28
CA SER A 4 -4.10 3.29 -19.60
C SER A 4 -4.86 3.82 -18.38
N ALA A 5 -5.31 5.08 -18.42
CA ALA A 5 -6.10 5.64 -17.33
C ALA A 5 -7.41 4.85 -17.05
N SER A 6 -8.06 4.35 -18.10
CA SER A 6 -9.26 3.50 -17.97
C SER A 6 -8.95 2.12 -17.38
N ASP A 7 -7.81 1.54 -17.76
CA ASP A 7 -7.37 0.27 -17.17
C ASP A 7 -7.06 0.45 -15.68
N ILE A 8 -6.39 1.54 -15.30
CA ILE A 8 -6.12 1.87 -13.90
C ILE A 8 -7.42 2.04 -13.09
N ALA A 9 -8.41 2.74 -13.63
CA ALA A 9 -9.71 2.87 -12.96
C ALA A 9 -10.34 1.48 -12.69
N THR A 10 -10.36 0.61 -13.71
CA THR A 10 -10.86 -0.77 -13.61
C THR A 10 -10.08 -1.59 -12.57
N LEU A 11 -8.75 -1.46 -12.55
CA LEU A 11 -7.89 -2.15 -11.60
C LEU A 11 -8.10 -1.66 -10.17
N ARG A 12 -8.36 -0.38 -9.95
CA ARG A 12 -8.66 0.15 -8.61
C ARG A 12 -9.98 -0.36 -8.09
N ASP A 13 -11.03 -0.39 -8.91
CA ASP A 13 -12.31 -1.00 -8.55
C ASP A 13 -12.17 -2.49 -8.25
N TYR A 14 -11.34 -3.19 -9.02
CA TYR A 14 -11.01 -4.58 -8.74
C TYR A 14 -10.20 -4.76 -7.45
N ALA A 15 -9.25 -3.88 -7.18
CA ALA A 15 -8.47 -3.89 -5.94
C ALA A 15 -9.37 -3.75 -4.71
N MET A 16 -10.34 -2.84 -4.77
CA MET A 16 -11.31 -2.64 -3.70
C MET A 16 -12.17 -3.88 -3.45
N ARG A 17 -12.66 -4.53 -4.52
CA ARG A 17 -13.38 -5.81 -4.39
C ARG A 17 -12.52 -6.91 -3.78
N LEU A 18 -11.26 -7.03 -4.22
CA LEU A 18 -10.32 -7.99 -3.65
C LEU A 18 -10.12 -7.77 -2.14
N ILE A 19 -10.05 -6.52 -1.69
CA ILE A 19 -9.99 -6.19 -0.26
C ILE A 19 -11.28 -6.58 0.45
N ASP A 20 -12.45 -6.20 -0.06
CA ASP A 20 -13.74 -6.50 0.56
C ASP A 20 -13.98 -8.02 0.68
N ASP A 21 -13.61 -8.78 -0.35
CA ASP A 21 -13.77 -10.24 -0.37
C ASP A 21 -12.79 -10.94 0.58
N ASN A 22 -11.59 -10.39 0.78
CA ASN A 22 -10.51 -11.09 1.47
C ASN A 22 -10.14 -10.50 2.83
N VAL A 23 -10.69 -9.36 3.26
CA VAL A 23 -10.45 -8.74 4.57
C VAL A 23 -11.79 -8.51 5.30
N PRO A 24 -11.92 -8.84 6.60
CA PRO A 24 -10.89 -9.34 7.50
C PRO A 24 -10.57 -10.83 7.28
N PHE A 25 -9.40 -11.22 7.77
CA PHE A 25 -8.99 -12.62 7.88
C PHE A 25 -8.19 -12.85 9.16
N GLN A 26 -8.19 -14.11 9.61
CA GLN A 26 -7.41 -14.59 10.75
C GLN A 26 -6.45 -15.68 10.33
N ARG A 27 -5.34 -15.83 11.07
CA ARG A 27 -4.36 -16.89 10.83
C ARG A 27 -5.03 -18.26 10.68
N GLY A 28 -4.73 -18.92 9.56
CA GLY A 28 -5.16 -20.29 9.28
C GLY A 28 -6.46 -20.41 8.51
N ASP A 29 -7.23 -19.33 8.35
CA ASP A 29 -8.41 -19.33 7.48
C ASP A 29 -8.01 -19.36 5.98
N ALA A 30 -8.98 -19.59 5.09
CA ALA A 30 -8.69 -19.72 3.65
C ALA A 30 -8.07 -18.44 3.06
N LYS A 31 -8.47 -17.26 3.53
CA LYS A 31 -8.01 -15.96 3.05
C LYS A 31 -6.57 -15.69 3.48
N TYR A 32 -6.22 -16.04 4.71
CA TYR A 32 -4.86 -16.05 5.22
C TYR A 32 -3.95 -16.93 4.39
N LYS A 33 -4.39 -18.16 4.06
CA LYS A 33 -3.61 -19.06 3.22
C LYS A 33 -3.36 -18.41 1.85
N GLU A 34 -4.39 -17.85 1.25
CA GLU A 34 -4.34 -17.18 -0.05
C GLU A 34 -3.47 -15.92 -0.06
N ILE A 35 -3.45 -15.12 1.00
CA ILE A 35 -2.75 -13.83 1.05
C ILE A 35 -1.33 -13.96 1.59
N VAL A 36 -1.13 -14.81 2.60
CA VAL A 36 0.14 -14.88 3.34
C VAL A 36 0.95 -16.09 2.91
N GLU A 37 0.34 -17.26 2.78
CA GLU A 37 1.11 -18.49 2.58
C GLU A 37 1.52 -18.75 1.14
N THR A 38 0.84 -18.11 0.19
CA THR A 38 1.16 -18.12 -1.26
C THR A 38 2.30 -17.17 -1.61
N THR A 39 2.66 -16.21 -0.74
CA THR A 39 3.72 -15.21 -0.97
C THR A 39 5.11 -15.79 -1.19
N GLY A 40 5.31 -17.09 -0.93
CA GLY A 40 6.61 -17.74 -0.82
C GLY A 40 7.13 -17.83 0.62
N TRP A 41 6.45 -17.18 1.57
CA TRP A 41 6.73 -17.20 3.01
C TRP A 41 6.92 -18.60 3.59
N ARG A 42 6.11 -19.57 3.18
CA ARG A 42 6.20 -20.97 3.64
C ARG A 42 7.56 -21.63 3.39
N LYS A 43 8.42 -21.06 2.55
CA LYS A 43 9.77 -21.55 2.28
C LYS A 43 10.80 -21.12 3.34
N THR A 44 10.42 -20.27 4.30
CA THR A 44 11.30 -19.78 5.37
C THR A 44 10.56 -19.68 6.72
N PRO A 45 9.91 -20.75 7.20
CA PRO A 45 8.93 -20.69 8.31
C PRO A 45 9.48 -20.10 9.61
N ASP A 46 10.79 -20.14 9.82
CA ASP A 46 11.43 -19.70 11.06
C ASP A 46 11.70 -18.19 11.13
N ASN A 47 11.57 -17.43 10.02
CA ASN A 47 11.79 -15.98 10.04
C ASN A 47 11.07 -15.22 8.90
N PRO A 48 9.87 -14.66 9.14
CA PRO A 48 9.10 -13.92 8.11
C PRO A 48 9.62 -12.56 7.77
N GLY A 49 10.47 -12.01 8.63
CA GLY A 49 10.57 -10.57 8.72
C GLY A 49 9.20 -9.96 9.00
N THR A 50 8.96 -8.78 8.44
CA THR A 50 7.75 -7.99 8.67
C THR A 50 6.59 -8.47 7.79
N THR A 51 5.45 -8.79 8.39
CA THR A 51 4.30 -9.37 7.66
C THR A 51 3.30 -8.33 7.15
N CYS A 52 3.45 -7.06 7.55
CA CYS A 52 2.56 -5.98 7.15
C CYS A 52 2.51 -5.71 5.64
N GLY A 53 3.55 -6.09 4.89
CA GLY A 53 3.56 -5.97 3.42
C GLY A 53 2.84 -7.09 2.67
N PHE A 54 2.42 -8.19 3.31
CA PHE A 54 1.85 -9.33 2.57
C PHE A 54 0.58 -8.98 1.83
N LEU A 55 -0.35 -8.26 2.47
CA LEU A 55 -1.59 -7.82 1.81
C LEU A 55 -1.29 -6.91 0.60
N CYS A 56 -0.36 -5.96 0.75
CA CYS A 56 0.05 -5.06 -0.31
C CYS A 56 0.66 -5.82 -1.50
N HIS A 57 1.58 -6.74 -1.25
CA HIS A 57 2.23 -7.54 -2.30
C HIS A 57 1.27 -8.51 -2.98
N TRP A 58 0.40 -9.17 -2.21
CA TRP A 58 -0.66 -10.02 -2.77
C TRP A 58 -1.59 -9.22 -3.70
N LEU A 59 -2.04 -8.05 -3.25
CA LEU A 59 -2.92 -7.19 -4.03
C LEU A 59 -2.23 -6.78 -5.34
N MET A 60 -1.00 -6.28 -5.29
CA MET A 60 -0.21 -5.93 -6.48
C MET A 60 -0.04 -7.14 -7.43
N TRP A 61 0.26 -8.33 -6.90
CA TRP A 61 0.39 -9.53 -7.70
C TRP A 61 -0.93 -9.89 -8.40
N LYS A 62 -2.07 -9.81 -7.70
CA LYS A 62 -3.41 -10.03 -8.28
C LYS A 62 -3.78 -9.02 -9.36
N LEU A 63 -3.31 -7.78 -9.23
CA LEU A 63 -3.51 -6.71 -10.21
C LEU A 63 -2.58 -6.81 -11.42
N GLY A 64 -1.63 -7.76 -11.42
CA GLY A 64 -0.74 -7.98 -12.56
C GLY A 64 0.57 -7.18 -12.50
N VAL A 65 0.90 -6.57 -11.37
CA VAL A 65 2.22 -5.95 -11.18
C VAL A 65 3.30 -7.00 -11.40
N GLY A 66 4.31 -6.64 -12.18
CA GLY A 66 5.38 -7.53 -12.63
C GLY A 66 6.78 -7.03 -12.31
N ASP A 67 6.89 -5.84 -11.71
CA ASP A 67 8.18 -5.23 -11.37
C ASP A 67 8.87 -6.00 -10.22
N PRO A 68 10.02 -6.66 -10.47
CA PRO A 68 10.73 -7.42 -9.46
C PRO A 68 11.40 -6.54 -8.40
N ASP A 69 11.57 -5.23 -8.63
CA ASP A 69 12.11 -4.30 -7.63
C ASP A 69 11.05 -3.91 -6.61
N ILE A 70 9.78 -3.83 -7.02
CA ILE A 70 8.63 -3.43 -6.19
C ILE A 70 7.89 -4.61 -5.58
N LEU A 71 7.75 -5.72 -6.31
CA LEU A 71 6.93 -6.85 -5.88
C LEU A 71 7.76 -7.86 -5.09
N ASN A 72 7.41 -8.09 -3.82
CA ASN A 72 7.98 -9.15 -2.99
C ASN A 72 7.11 -10.41 -3.02
N TRP A 73 7.04 -11.05 -4.19
CA TRP A 73 6.22 -12.25 -4.41
C TRP A 73 7.03 -13.30 -5.16
N THR A 74 6.73 -14.59 -4.94
CA THR A 74 7.35 -15.66 -5.73
C THR A 74 6.48 -16.01 -6.92
N ASP A 75 6.84 -15.50 -8.10
CA ASP A 75 6.21 -15.86 -9.38
C ASP A 75 7.29 -15.95 -10.47
N THR A 76 7.63 -17.18 -10.85
CA THR A 76 8.65 -17.46 -11.87
C THR A 76 8.26 -16.93 -13.24
N SER A 77 6.97 -16.87 -13.57
CA SER A 77 6.50 -16.33 -14.86
C SER A 77 6.77 -14.83 -15.00
N ARG A 78 6.88 -14.12 -13.87
CA ARG A 78 7.17 -12.68 -13.80
C ARG A 78 8.60 -12.38 -13.36
N GLY A 79 9.44 -13.40 -13.15
CA GLY A 79 10.80 -13.22 -12.63
C GLY A 79 10.87 -12.67 -11.21
N THR A 80 9.77 -12.71 -10.46
CA THR A 80 9.69 -12.17 -9.08
C THR A 80 10.04 -13.26 -8.07
N LYS A 81 10.71 -12.87 -6.99
CA LYS A 81 11.11 -13.77 -5.92
C LYS A 81 10.90 -13.13 -4.57
N TRP A 82 10.30 -13.88 -3.66
CA TRP A 82 10.17 -13.46 -2.27
C TRP A 82 11.52 -13.45 -1.56
N LYS A 83 11.76 -12.39 -0.79
CA LYS A 83 12.94 -12.18 0.04
C LYS A 83 12.52 -11.78 1.45
N VAL A 84 13.09 -12.47 2.44
CA VAL A 84 12.90 -12.20 3.87
C VAL A 84 13.28 -10.74 4.16
N GLY A 85 12.43 -10.02 4.89
CA GLY A 85 12.72 -8.65 5.34
C GLY A 85 12.59 -7.56 4.29
N GLU A 86 12.22 -7.89 3.04
CA GLU A 86 12.08 -6.91 1.96
C GLU A 86 10.62 -6.45 1.71
N ASN A 87 9.66 -6.90 2.52
CA ASN A 87 8.24 -6.59 2.35
C ASN A 87 7.96 -5.07 2.36
N ILE A 88 8.51 -4.35 3.33
CA ILE A 88 8.29 -2.91 3.43
C ILE A 88 9.25 -2.13 2.50
N SER A 89 10.51 -2.55 2.43
CA SER A 89 11.53 -1.83 1.66
C SER A 89 11.25 -1.81 0.16
N LYS A 90 10.63 -2.87 -0.39
CA LYS A 90 10.21 -2.91 -1.80
C LYS A 90 9.03 -1.99 -2.11
N ILE A 91 8.09 -1.82 -1.18
CA ILE A 91 6.99 -0.85 -1.33
C ILE A 91 7.53 0.59 -1.27
N TRP A 92 8.45 0.85 -0.35
CA TRP A 92 9.12 2.15 -0.26
C TRP A 92 9.97 2.44 -1.50
N ASN A 93 10.54 1.40 -2.11
CA ASN A 93 11.43 1.49 -3.26
C ASN A 93 12.56 2.52 -3.07
N ARG A 94 13.12 2.61 -1.85
CA ARG A 94 14.14 3.61 -1.49
C ARG A 94 13.71 5.08 -1.69
N GLY A 95 12.42 5.34 -1.85
CA GLY A 95 11.88 6.66 -2.19
C GLY A 95 11.92 6.97 -3.69
N ASP A 96 12.40 6.06 -4.52
CA ASP A 96 12.46 6.20 -5.96
C ASP A 96 11.10 5.90 -6.60
N ARG A 97 10.88 6.46 -7.80
CA ARG A 97 9.68 6.16 -8.59
C ARG A 97 9.53 4.64 -8.75
N PRO A 98 8.31 4.09 -8.58
CA PRO A 98 7.01 4.77 -8.61
C PRO A 98 6.49 5.28 -7.26
N PHE A 99 7.29 5.21 -6.18
CA PHE A 99 6.91 5.75 -4.87
C PHE A 99 6.74 7.28 -4.92
N VAL A 100 5.65 7.77 -4.35
CA VAL A 100 5.35 9.19 -4.20
C VAL A 100 5.66 9.60 -2.76
N GLN A 101 6.76 10.32 -2.58
CA GLN A 101 7.21 10.76 -1.26
C GLN A 101 6.61 12.11 -0.85
N ILE A 102 6.20 12.23 0.42
CA ILE A 102 5.60 13.45 1.00
C ILE A 102 6.42 14.10 2.11
N THR A 103 7.19 13.35 2.91
CA THR A 103 7.94 13.93 4.06
C THR A 103 9.46 13.92 3.86
N MET A 104 10.12 14.96 4.37
CA MET A 104 11.58 15.07 4.54
C MET A 104 12.18 13.91 5.38
N PRO A 105 13.46 13.52 5.17
CA PRO A 105 14.57 14.35 4.69
C PRO A 105 14.76 14.49 3.17
N TYR A 106 13.97 13.79 2.33
CA TYR A 106 14.21 13.78 0.87
C TYR A 106 13.27 14.64 0.02
N ALA A 107 12.38 15.44 0.62
CA ALA A 107 11.69 16.49 -0.12
C ALA A 107 12.62 17.70 -0.29
N LYS A 108 12.79 18.18 -1.53
CA LYS A 108 13.69 19.32 -1.85
C LYS A 108 13.37 20.56 -0.98
N PRO A 109 14.36 21.36 -0.56
CA PRO A 109 14.14 22.49 0.34
C PRO A 109 13.12 23.53 -0.17
N SER A 110 12.05 23.70 0.60
CA SER A 110 11.12 24.82 0.85
C SER A 110 10.70 25.86 -0.20
N LYS A 111 11.41 26.14 -1.30
CA LYS A 111 10.94 27.14 -2.29
C LYS A 111 9.96 26.59 -3.34
N GLN A 112 9.72 25.28 -3.35
CA GLN A 112 8.96 24.59 -4.41
C GLN A 112 8.23 23.33 -3.90
N ASN A 113 7.56 23.35 -2.74
CA ASN A 113 6.93 22.12 -2.21
C ASN A 113 5.38 22.10 -2.36
N PRO A 114 4.83 21.72 -3.53
CA PRO A 114 3.39 21.53 -3.75
C PRO A 114 2.80 20.28 -3.08
N LEU A 115 3.60 19.46 -2.38
CA LEU A 115 3.21 18.13 -1.89
C LEU A 115 2.40 18.15 -0.58
N THR A 116 2.56 19.15 0.30
CA THR A 116 1.67 19.32 1.48
C THR A 116 0.23 19.58 1.02
N ASN A 117 0.07 20.32 -0.08
CA ASN A 117 -1.21 20.51 -0.74
C ASN A 117 -1.75 19.22 -1.38
N MET A 118 -0.93 18.22 -1.72
CA MET A 118 -1.41 16.99 -2.40
C MET A 118 -2.12 16.01 -1.47
N LEU A 119 -1.81 15.96 -0.17
CA LEU A 119 -2.62 15.20 0.78
C LEU A 119 -3.91 15.94 1.11
N GLU A 120 -3.86 17.27 1.29
CA GLU A 120 -5.08 18.05 1.55
C GLU A 120 -6.01 18.11 0.32
N LEU A 121 -5.48 18.36 -0.87
CA LEU A 121 -6.21 18.34 -2.15
C LEU A 121 -6.58 16.92 -2.57
N GLY A 122 -5.67 15.97 -2.42
CA GLY A 122 -5.92 14.57 -2.79
C GLY A 122 -6.94 13.90 -1.90
N ALA A 123 -6.89 14.16 -0.59
CA ALA A 123 -7.85 13.62 0.36
C ALA A 123 -9.20 14.35 0.35
N SER A 124 -9.30 15.50 -0.33
CA SER A 124 -10.55 16.28 -0.47
C SER A 124 -11.17 16.25 -1.88
N MET A 125 -10.38 15.98 -2.93
CA MET A 125 -10.80 16.10 -4.33
C MET A 125 -10.34 14.94 -5.22
N GLY A 126 -9.61 13.95 -4.70
CA GLY A 126 -9.07 12.85 -5.53
C GLY A 126 -7.98 13.27 -6.49
N ILE A 127 -7.43 14.49 -6.37
CA ILE A 127 -6.38 15.02 -7.26
C ILE A 127 -5.06 15.06 -6.49
N GLY A 128 -4.10 14.21 -6.89
CA GLY A 128 -2.73 14.22 -6.38
C GLY A 128 -2.47 13.48 -5.06
N GLY A 129 -3.48 12.95 -4.39
CA GLY A 129 -3.30 12.11 -3.18
C GLY A 129 -3.23 10.61 -3.49
N PRO A 130 -3.09 9.77 -2.45
CA PRO A 130 -3.29 8.34 -2.60
C PRO A 130 -4.69 8.04 -3.10
N GLN A 131 -4.79 7.02 -3.94
CA GLN A 131 -6.02 6.55 -4.55
C GLN A 131 -6.37 5.15 -4.03
N PRO A 132 -7.65 4.74 -4.07
CA PRO A 132 -8.07 3.42 -3.61
C PRO A 132 -7.20 2.29 -4.17
N GLY A 133 -6.67 1.43 -3.30
CA GLY A 133 -5.75 0.35 -3.63
C GLY A 133 -4.26 0.69 -3.50
N ASP A 134 -3.88 1.97 -3.40
CA ASP A 134 -2.47 2.36 -3.20
C ASP A 134 -1.94 1.86 -1.84
N SER A 135 -0.65 1.49 -1.80
CA SER A 135 0.02 1.09 -0.57
C SER A 135 0.67 2.29 0.10
N ILE A 136 0.22 2.64 1.30
CA ILE A 136 0.74 3.75 2.09
C ILE A 136 1.88 3.25 2.96
N PHE A 137 2.95 4.04 3.05
CA PHE A 137 4.05 3.82 3.97
C PHE A 137 4.00 4.83 5.11
N ILE A 138 4.11 4.32 6.34
CA ILE A 138 4.18 5.14 7.55
C ILE A 138 5.37 4.72 8.41
N ARG A 139 5.89 5.66 9.22
CA ARG A 139 7.01 5.39 10.14
C ARG A 139 6.95 6.28 11.37
N GLU A 140 7.43 5.80 12.51
CA GLU A 140 7.50 6.63 13.72
C GLU A 140 8.44 7.83 13.51
N PRO A 141 8.11 9.02 14.05
CA PRO A 141 8.99 10.17 14.00
C PRO A 141 10.36 9.86 14.61
N GLY A 142 11.43 9.92 13.81
CA GLY A 142 12.79 9.59 14.26
C GLY A 142 12.99 8.11 14.63
N GLY A 143 12.02 7.24 14.37
CA GLY A 143 12.08 5.82 14.73
C GLY A 143 13.06 5.02 13.87
N SER A 144 13.44 3.84 14.35
CA SER A 144 14.29 2.89 13.62
C SER A 144 13.57 2.29 12.39
N PRO A 145 14.25 1.59 11.47
CA PRO A 145 13.58 0.86 10.38
C PRO A 145 12.51 -0.14 10.87
N GLY A 146 12.58 -0.61 12.12
CA GLY A 146 11.58 -1.51 12.70
C GLY A 146 10.25 -0.83 13.04
N SER A 147 10.16 0.50 12.98
CA SER A 147 8.92 1.24 13.25
C SER A 147 8.06 1.51 12.02
N GLU A 148 8.49 0.97 10.88
CA GLU A 148 7.83 1.11 9.60
C GLU A 148 6.59 0.23 9.54
N HIS A 149 5.57 0.71 8.85
CA HIS A 149 4.34 -0.04 8.61
C HIS A 149 3.74 0.36 7.27
N VAL A 150 2.97 -0.55 6.68
CA VAL A 150 2.28 -0.32 5.42
C VAL A 150 0.85 -0.81 5.49
N PHE A 151 -0.01 -0.16 4.72
CA PHE A 151 -1.42 -0.54 4.59
C PHE A 151 -1.97 -0.13 3.22
N VAL A 152 -3.07 -0.74 2.82
CA VAL A 152 -3.81 -0.38 1.61
C VAL A 152 -4.77 0.75 1.94
N PHE A 153 -4.72 1.84 1.18
CA PHE A 153 -5.67 2.94 1.28
C PHE A 153 -6.98 2.60 0.57
N LEU A 154 -8.11 2.79 1.25
CA LEU A 154 -9.43 2.43 0.72
C LEU A 154 -10.22 3.67 0.31
N ARG A 155 -10.36 4.63 1.22
CA ARG A 155 -11.03 5.91 0.96
C ARG A 155 -10.64 6.95 2.00
N SER A 156 -10.88 8.20 1.65
CA SER A 156 -10.77 9.36 2.53
C SER A 156 -12.14 9.97 2.79
N ARG A 157 -12.38 10.45 4.01
CA ARG A 157 -13.60 11.15 4.41
C ARG A 157 -13.25 12.36 5.27
N LYS A 158 -13.84 13.52 4.96
CA LYS A 158 -13.81 14.67 5.87
C LYS A 158 -14.83 14.44 6.97
N THR A 159 -14.41 14.65 8.21
CA THR A 159 -15.26 14.65 9.39
C THR A 159 -15.20 16.02 10.06
N VAL A 160 -16.09 16.27 11.02
CA VAL A 160 -16.06 17.49 11.83
C VAL A 160 -14.73 17.66 12.58
N ASN A 161 -14.01 16.56 12.82
CA ASN A 161 -12.77 16.52 13.58
C ASN A 161 -11.51 16.46 12.69
N GLY A 162 -11.66 16.50 11.37
CA GLY A 162 -10.55 16.50 10.42
C GLY A 162 -10.73 15.50 9.29
N LEU A 163 -9.68 14.73 9.03
CA LEU A 163 -9.60 13.79 7.91
C LEU A 163 -9.50 12.37 8.45
N GLU A 164 -10.33 11.46 7.93
CA GLU A 164 -10.30 10.05 8.28
C GLU A 164 -10.08 9.20 7.03
N TRP A 165 -9.21 8.19 7.17
CA TRP A 165 -8.91 7.22 6.15
C TRP A 165 -9.40 5.85 6.57
N ASP A 166 -10.08 5.16 5.66
CA ASP A 166 -10.34 3.74 5.80
C ASP A 166 -9.18 3.00 5.15
N THR A 167 -8.70 1.97 5.85
CA THR A 167 -7.49 1.24 5.50
C THR A 167 -7.68 -0.25 5.70
N ALA A 168 -7.00 -1.05 4.88
CA ALA A 168 -6.87 -2.49 5.11
C ALA A 168 -5.40 -2.82 5.38
N GLU A 169 -5.15 -3.58 6.43
CA GLU A 169 -3.78 -3.90 6.82
C GLU A 169 -3.65 -5.27 7.45
N ALA A 170 -2.51 -5.91 7.20
CA ALA A 170 -2.12 -7.17 7.80
C ALA A 170 -0.99 -6.97 8.82
N GLY A 171 -0.81 -7.91 9.76
CA GLY A 171 0.50 -8.18 10.36
C GLY A 171 0.95 -7.38 11.59
N GLN A 172 0.05 -6.77 12.38
CA GLN A 172 0.45 -6.04 13.61
C GLN A 172 0.41 -6.86 14.92
N GLU A 173 -0.51 -7.82 15.08
CA GLU A 173 -0.65 -8.62 16.31
C GLU A 173 -0.22 -10.07 16.01
N HIS A 174 1.01 -10.45 16.38
CA HIS A 174 1.56 -11.79 16.10
C HIS A 174 1.59 -12.18 14.61
N GLY A 175 1.57 -11.17 13.74
CA GLY A 175 2.08 -11.24 12.39
C GLY A 175 1.21 -11.92 11.34
N THR A 176 -0.10 -12.13 11.54
CA THR A 176 -0.86 -12.99 10.61
C THR A 176 -2.32 -12.65 10.35
N ASP A 177 -2.93 -11.68 11.04
CA ASP A 177 -4.33 -11.29 10.77
C ASP A 177 -4.40 -10.03 9.90
N ALA A 178 -5.51 -9.83 9.20
CA ALA A 178 -5.84 -8.56 8.57
C ALA A 178 -7.17 -7.98 9.04
N LYS A 179 -7.18 -6.65 9.20
CA LYS A 179 -8.32 -5.89 9.72
C LYS A 179 -8.56 -4.66 8.86
N LEU A 180 -9.83 -4.25 8.78
CA LEU A 180 -10.21 -2.92 8.33
C LEU A 180 -10.06 -1.94 9.50
N LYS A 181 -9.45 -0.78 9.27
CA LYS A 181 -9.26 0.26 10.28
C LYS A 181 -9.62 1.62 9.76
N VAL A 182 -10.20 2.43 10.64
CA VAL A 182 -10.33 3.87 10.46
C VAL A 182 -9.14 4.55 11.13
N ARG A 183 -8.47 5.42 10.39
CA ARG A 183 -7.31 6.18 10.84
C ARG A 183 -7.59 7.67 10.75
N THR A 184 -7.31 8.42 11.81
CA THR A 184 -7.40 9.88 11.74
C THR A 184 -6.07 10.44 11.24
N VAL A 185 -6.15 11.27 10.21
CA VAL A 185 -5.01 11.94 9.61
C VAL A 185 -4.96 13.37 10.12
N GLN A 186 -3.88 13.70 10.83
CA GLN A 186 -3.59 15.03 11.32
C GLN A 186 -2.59 15.69 10.38
N LEU A 187 -3.08 16.63 9.60
CA LEU A 187 -2.28 17.46 8.72
C LEU A 187 -1.59 18.53 9.58
N SER A 188 -0.26 18.45 9.75
CA SER A 188 0.45 19.51 10.48
C SER A 188 0.60 20.73 9.57
N GLY A 189 -0.06 21.84 9.90
CA GLY A 189 0.06 23.11 9.19
C GLY A 189 1.43 23.80 9.29
N ASN A 190 2.50 23.10 9.67
CA ASN A 190 3.85 23.65 9.72
C ASN A 190 4.64 23.37 8.43
N ILE A 191 5.57 24.25 8.08
CA ILE A 191 6.45 24.18 6.89
C ILE A 191 7.27 22.88 6.81
N ARG A 192 7.39 22.12 7.91
CA ARG A 192 8.12 20.83 7.96
C ARG A 192 7.23 19.62 7.69
N GLY A 193 5.90 19.80 7.57
CA GLY A 193 4.98 18.93 6.83
C GLY A 193 4.85 17.50 7.32
N TYR A 194 4.89 17.25 8.63
CA TYR A 194 4.63 15.90 9.14
C TYR A 194 3.13 15.62 9.19
N THR A 195 2.61 14.92 8.18
CA THR A 195 1.26 14.37 8.27
C THR A 195 1.30 13.19 9.23
N LYS A 196 0.70 13.38 10.40
CA LYS A 196 0.59 12.33 11.42
C LYS A 196 -0.63 11.49 11.14
N ILE A 197 -0.54 10.21 11.45
CA ILE A 197 -1.67 9.30 11.43
C ILE A 197 -1.82 8.66 12.80
N SER A 198 -3.03 8.72 13.35
CA SER A 198 -3.43 8.05 14.59
C SER A 198 -4.36 6.87 14.31
N GLY A 199 -4.68 6.09 15.34
CA GLY A 199 -5.24 4.73 15.18
C GLY A 199 -4.16 3.64 15.13
N ASN A 200 -2.92 4.01 15.47
CA ASN A 200 -1.78 3.16 15.77
C ASN A 200 -1.07 3.76 16.99
N ASP A 201 -0.60 2.89 17.88
CA ASP A 201 0.27 3.27 18.98
C ASP A 201 1.65 2.65 18.71
N PRO A 202 2.73 3.46 18.62
CA PRO A 202 2.76 4.92 18.68
C PRO A 202 2.27 5.62 17.40
N ILE A 203 2.03 6.94 17.50
CA ILE A 203 1.71 7.82 16.36
C ILE A 203 2.84 7.77 15.33
N ARG A 204 2.49 7.71 14.05
CA ARG A 204 3.44 7.63 12.93
C ARG A 204 3.24 8.78 11.95
N ASN A 205 4.28 9.08 11.19
CA ASN A 205 4.23 9.98 10.05
C ASN A 205 3.91 9.20 8.78
N ILE A 206 3.07 9.75 7.92
CA ILE A 206 2.91 9.26 6.55
C ILE A 206 4.13 9.72 5.75
N ILE A 207 4.84 8.78 5.14
CA ILE A 207 6.07 9.06 4.38
C ILE A 207 5.79 9.20 2.88
N GLY A 208 4.81 8.45 2.38
CA GLY A 208 4.44 8.41 0.98
C GLY A 208 3.55 7.23 0.66
N TRP A 209 3.36 6.99 -0.63
CA TRP A 209 2.62 5.84 -1.12
C TRP A 209 3.19 5.32 -2.42
N LEU A 210 2.95 4.04 -2.67
CA LEU A 210 3.18 3.42 -3.96
C LEU A 210 1.94 3.62 -4.84
N ASP A 211 2.08 4.39 -5.91
CA ASP A 211 1.00 4.73 -6.83
C ASP A 211 0.81 3.63 -7.89
N LEU A 212 -0.31 2.89 -7.82
CA LEU A 212 -0.62 1.80 -8.76
C LEU A 212 -0.68 2.26 -10.23
N SER A 213 -0.89 3.55 -10.50
CA SER A 213 -0.87 4.09 -11.87
C SER A 213 0.53 4.23 -12.47
N ARG A 214 1.58 4.08 -11.65
CA ARG A 214 2.97 4.32 -12.02
C ARG A 214 3.85 3.08 -11.94
N VAL A 215 3.36 1.99 -11.35
CA VAL A 215 4.10 0.72 -11.27
C VAL A 215 4.15 0.02 -12.62
N ASP A 216 5.15 -0.84 -12.80
CA ASP A 216 5.27 -1.66 -13.98
C ASP A 216 4.48 -2.96 -13.87
N TYR A 217 3.60 -3.17 -14.85
CA TYR A 217 2.80 -4.39 -14.97
C TYR A 217 3.46 -5.36 -15.96
N ASP A 218 3.32 -6.65 -15.66
CA ASP A 218 3.54 -7.70 -16.65
C ASP A 218 2.35 -7.74 -17.61
N ALA A 219 2.60 -7.96 -18.90
CA ALA A 219 1.55 -7.91 -19.92
C ALA A 219 0.47 -8.99 -19.70
N ALA A 220 0.88 -10.23 -19.40
CA ALA A 220 -0.06 -11.31 -19.15
C ALA A 220 -0.79 -11.12 -17.81
N GLY A 221 -0.07 -10.69 -16.77
CA GLY A 221 -0.63 -10.32 -15.47
C GLY A 221 -1.72 -9.25 -15.58
N LEU A 222 -1.45 -8.16 -16.30
CA LEU A 222 -2.40 -7.08 -16.52
C LEU A 222 -3.66 -7.56 -17.23
N GLN A 223 -3.51 -8.31 -18.32
CA GLN A 223 -4.66 -8.84 -19.06
C GLN A 223 -5.51 -9.79 -18.21
N ASN A 224 -4.87 -10.64 -17.42
CA ASN A 224 -5.58 -11.53 -16.49
C ASN A 224 -6.35 -10.74 -15.42
N ALA A 225 -5.75 -9.68 -14.87
CA ALA A 225 -6.40 -8.83 -13.88
C ALA A 225 -7.60 -8.07 -14.46
N LEU A 226 -7.47 -7.50 -15.67
CA LEU A 226 -8.57 -6.81 -16.35
C LEU A 226 -9.71 -7.77 -16.71
N LYS A 227 -9.39 -8.97 -17.16
CA LYS A 227 -10.40 -10.01 -17.43
C LYS A 227 -11.13 -10.42 -16.15
N ALA A 228 -10.40 -10.63 -15.05
CA ALA A 228 -10.99 -10.96 -13.76
C ALA A 228 -11.89 -9.82 -13.25
N ALA A 229 -11.46 -8.56 -13.41
CA ALA A 229 -12.23 -7.39 -13.05
C ALA A 229 -13.58 -7.32 -13.79
N ALA A 230 -13.60 -7.69 -15.07
CA ALA A 230 -14.79 -7.67 -15.92
C ALA A 230 -15.78 -8.82 -15.62
N ALA A 231 -15.28 -10.00 -15.26
CA ALA A 231 -16.08 -11.21 -15.04
C ALA A 231 -17.05 -11.12 -13.86
N VAL A 232 -16.87 -10.14 -12.98
CA VAL A 232 -17.63 -9.98 -11.73
C VAL A 232 -18.64 -8.81 -11.83
N THR A 233 -18.83 -8.25 -13.03
CA THR A 233 -19.85 -7.22 -13.32
C THR A 233 -21.12 -7.92 -13.83
N VAL A 234 -21.88 -8.53 -12.92
CA VAL A 234 -23.22 -9.07 -13.18
C VAL A 234 -24.14 -8.75 -12.01
#